data_AF-A0A448F7T4-F1
#
_entry.id   AF-A0A448F7T4-F1
#
_cell.length_a   1.000
_cell.length_b   1.000
_cell.length_c   1.000
_cell.angle_alpha   90.00
_cell.angle_beta   90.00
_cell.angle_gamma   90.00
#
_symmetry.space_group_name_H-M   'P 1'
#
loop_
_entity.id
_entity.type
_entity.pdbx_description
1 polymer ?
#
loop_
_entity_poly.entity_id
_entity_poly.type
_entity_poly.pdbx_seq_one_letter_code
_entity_poly.pdbx_strand_id
1 'polypeptide(L)'
;MKKCFKILLVLLLASIIGLFFLYRYLECNPIFLGGGPSGPRPERCDIKEKEQQRKTQMAQLKQLAALEFTCQKEELPPLSKETQQLYNYALYHDLHNMWTGDKGDDVWNGLARYYRIAAANGDYKANVRLQYLLNTGRISTDMPQTEVHNLNEELAKQLPATAYYNLYGYLDEDYGVRTEEGGKYAYLRKAADLGSREAQYTVAEMLADIEDSEETQDAFKYRLELVKQLRTCASEQGVGNASSNLGANLELAKKYSEAVKSYHQGVKNGDTISALALSLGFNRETTRDSFNFLDVPS
;
A
#
# COMPACT_ATOMS: atom_id res chain seq x y z
N MET A 1 -20.95 -49.05 -57.13
CA MET A 1 -20.04 -49.77 -56.20
C MET A 1 -18.99 -48.88 -55.52
N LYS A 2 -18.22 -48.05 -56.24
CA LYS A 2 -17.14 -47.20 -55.63
C LYS A 2 -17.61 -46.18 -54.57
N LYS A 3 -18.83 -45.63 -54.67
CA LYS A 3 -19.37 -44.68 -53.67
C LYS A 3 -19.78 -45.36 -52.36
N CYS A 4 -20.42 -46.53 -52.41
CA CYS A 4 -20.81 -47.28 -51.20
C CYS A 4 -19.58 -47.75 -50.41
N PHE A 5 -18.52 -48.20 -51.09
CA PHE A 5 -17.29 -48.63 -50.43
C PHE A 5 -16.58 -47.49 -49.68
N LYS A 6 -16.59 -46.26 -50.24
CA LYS A 6 -16.08 -45.07 -49.56
C LYS A 6 -16.90 -44.71 -48.32
N ILE A 7 -18.23 -44.80 -48.38
CA ILE A 7 -19.10 -44.53 -47.22
C ILE A 7 -18.86 -45.55 -46.12
N LEU A 8 -18.75 -46.83 -46.48
CA LEU A 8 -18.48 -47.91 -45.53
C LEU A 8 -17.11 -47.73 -44.84
N LEU A 9 -16.08 -47.34 -45.59
CA LEU A 9 -14.75 -47.04 -45.05
C LEU A 9 -14.79 -45.87 -44.06
N VAL A 10 -15.53 -44.81 -44.36
CA VAL A 10 -15.69 -43.64 -43.47
C VAL A 10 -16.39 -44.01 -42.17
N LEU A 11 -17.46 -44.82 -42.25
CA LEU A 11 -18.17 -45.32 -41.06
C LEU A 11 -17.29 -46.23 -40.20
N LEU A 12 -16.47 -47.07 -40.83
CA LEU A 12 -15.50 -47.93 -40.14
C LEU A 12 -14.43 -47.10 -39.42
N LEU A 13 -13.87 -46.10 -40.09
CA LEU A 13 -12.88 -45.19 -39.49
C LEU A 13 -13.49 -44.39 -38.33
N ALA A 14 -14.70 -43.86 -38.50
CA ALA A 14 -15.41 -43.13 -37.44
C ALA A 14 -15.69 -44.03 -36.23
N SER A 15 -16.07 -45.30 -36.45
CA SER A 15 -16.28 -46.29 -35.40
C SER A 15 -14.98 -46.64 -34.66
N ILE A 16 -13.88 -46.86 -35.38
CA ILE A 16 -12.55 -47.13 -34.79
C ILE A 16 -12.09 -45.94 -33.93
N ILE A 17 -12.23 -44.73 -34.45
CA ILE A 17 -11.90 -43.49 -33.72
C ILE A 17 -12.78 -43.37 -32.47
N GLY A 18 -14.09 -43.61 -32.60
CA GLY A 18 -15.03 -43.59 -31.48
C GLY A 18 -14.69 -44.62 -30.39
N LEU A 19 -14.37 -45.86 -30.78
CA LEU A 19 -13.92 -46.91 -29.87
C LEU A 19 -12.61 -46.56 -29.18
N PHE A 20 -11.66 -45.92 -29.89
CA PHE A 20 -10.40 -45.46 -29.31
C PHE A 20 -10.62 -44.37 -28.24
N PHE A 21 -11.51 -43.41 -28.49
CA PHE A 21 -11.88 -42.40 -27.50
C PHE A 21 -12.62 -43.01 -26.30
N LEU A 22 -13.54 -43.95 -26.54
CA LEU A 22 -14.25 -44.65 -25.48
C LEU A 22 -13.30 -45.48 -24.61
N TYR A 23 -12.35 -46.20 -25.23
CA TYR A 23 -11.32 -46.95 -24.51
C TYR A 23 -10.47 -46.04 -23.62
N ARG A 24 -9.97 -44.92 -24.15
CA ARG A 24 -9.21 -43.93 -23.36
C ARG A 24 -10.04 -43.33 -22.22
N TYR A 25 -11.33 -43.11 -22.45
CA TYR A 25 -12.23 -42.60 -21.42
C TYR A 25 -12.42 -43.63 -20.29
N LEU A 26 -12.63 -44.89 -20.63
CA LEU A 26 -12.81 -45.98 -19.66
C LEU A 26 -11.53 -46.29 -18.87
N GLU A 27 -10.35 -46.13 -19.47
CA GLU A 27 -9.07 -46.22 -18.73
C GLU A 27 -8.91 -45.09 -17.71
N CYS A 28 -9.43 -43.90 -18.01
CA CYS A 28 -9.37 -42.76 -17.08
C CYS A 28 -10.52 -42.76 -16.06
N ASN A 29 -11.65 -43.41 -16.36
CA ASN A 29 -12.85 -43.48 -15.53
C ASN A 29 -13.38 -44.93 -15.47
N PRO A 30 -12.72 -45.83 -14.73
CA PRO A 30 -13.13 -47.23 -14.64
C PRO A 30 -14.49 -47.37 -13.96
N ILE A 31 -15.35 -48.22 -14.52
CA ILE A 31 -16.65 -48.57 -13.93
C ILE A 31 -16.46 -49.74 -12.97
N PHE A 32 -16.79 -49.54 -11.69
CA PHE A 32 -16.59 -50.56 -10.64
C PHE A 32 -17.82 -51.47 -10.49
N LEU A 33 -17.68 -52.73 -10.87
CA LEU A 33 -18.63 -53.81 -10.61
C LEU A 33 -17.93 -54.88 -9.74
N GLY A 34 -17.72 -54.58 -8.45
CA GLY A 34 -17.36 -55.60 -7.46
C GLY A 34 -15.90 -56.04 -7.37
N GLY A 35 -14.94 -55.26 -7.88
CA GLY A 35 -13.50 -55.49 -7.67
C GLY A 35 -12.71 -54.21 -7.96
N GLY A 36 -11.82 -53.80 -7.05
CA GLY A 36 -11.01 -52.58 -7.20
C GLY A 36 -10.06 -52.63 -8.40
N PRO A 37 -9.50 -51.49 -8.83
CA PRO A 37 -8.76 -51.38 -10.08
C PRO A 37 -7.44 -52.16 -10.02
N SER A 38 -7.08 -52.83 -11.11
CA SER A 38 -5.91 -53.71 -11.22
C SER A 38 -4.58 -53.01 -11.57
N GLY A 39 -4.50 -51.68 -11.48
CA GLY A 39 -3.26 -50.93 -11.70
C GLY A 39 -3.40 -49.41 -11.49
N PRO A 40 -2.29 -48.66 -11.41
CA PRO A 40 -2.31 -47.22 -11.24
C PRO A 40 -2.92 -46.52 -12.47
N ARG A 41 -3.70 -45.46 -12.23
CA ARG A 41 -4.32 -44.65 -13.29
C ARG A 41 -3.23 -44.11 -14.24
N PRO A 42 -3.40 -44.19 -15.57
CA PRO A 42 -2.43 -43.66 -16.51
C PRO A 42 -2.21 -42.16 -16.31
N GLU A 43 -0.96 -41.70 -16.27
CA GLU A 43 -0.61 -40.29 -15.99
C GLU A 43 -1.28 -39.30 -16.96
N ARG A 44 -1.57 -39.74 -18.19
CA ARG A 44 -2.29 -38.96 -19.20
C ARG A 44 -3.70 -38.52 -18.77
N CYS A 45 -4.30 -39.25 -17.84
CA CYS A 45 -5.65 -38.97 -17.34
C CYS A 45 -5.68 -37.73 -16.45
N ASP A 46 -4.54 -37.38 -15.83
CA ASP A 46 -4.44 -36.26 -14.91
C ASP A 46 -3.78 -35.03 -15.54
N ILE A 47 -3.35 -35.08 -16.81
CA ILE A 47 -2.65 -33.96 -17.48
C ILE A 47 -3.44 -32.65 -17.42
N LYS A 48 -4.75 -32.71 -17.69
CA LYS A 48 -5.62 -31.52 -17.64
C LYS A 48 -5.72 -30.97 -16.21
N GLU A 49 -5.80 -31.85 -15.22
CA GLU A 49 -5.88 -31.46 -13.81
C GLU A 49 -4.55 -30.88 -13.32
N LYS A 50 -3.42 -31.51 -13.65
CA LYS A 50 -2.06 -31.00 -13.38
C LYS A 50 -1.81 -29.65 -14.08
N GLU A 51 -2.28 -29.47 -15.32
CA GLU A 51 -2.19 -28.19 -16.03
C GLU A 51 -3.04 -27.12 -15.35
N GLN A 52 -4.26 -27.46 -14.93
CA GLN A 52 -5.13 -26.54 -14.20
C GLN A 52 -4.54 -26.17 -12.84
N GLN A 53 -4.03 -27.14 -12.07
CA GLN A 53 -3.31 -26.92 -10.82
C GLN A 53 -2.10 -26.00 -11.02
N ARG A 54 -1.31 -26.24 -12.07
CA ARG A 54 -0.18 -25.37 -12.41
C ARG A 54 -0.64 -23.95 -12.74
N LYS A 55 -1.72 -23.76 -13.49
CA LYS A 55 -2.30 -22.43 -13.77
C LYS A 55 -2.74 -21.73 -12.50
N THR A 56 -3.43 -22.43 -11.60
CA THR A 56 -3.85 -21.91 -10.30
C THR A 56 -2.64 -21.52 -9.44
N GLN A 57 -1.63 -22.39 -9.36
CA GLN A 57 -0.40 -22.13 -8.61
C GLN A 57 0.36 -20.92 -9.17
N MET A 58 0.45 -20.80 -10.50
CA MET A 58 1.07 -19.62 -11.14
C MET A 58 0.28 -18.34 -10.86
N ALA A 59 -1.05 -18.39 -10.82
CA ALA A 59 -1.87 -17.25 -10.46
C ALA A 59 -1.65 -16.82 -9.00
N GLN A 60 -1.58 -17.79 -8.08
CA GLN A 60 -1.28 -17.54 -6.67
C GLN A 60 0.11 -16.92 -6.49
N LEU A 61 1.13 -17.44 -7.18
CA LEU A 61 2.48 -16.87 -7.13
C LEU A 61 2.53 -15.44 -7.64
N LYS A 62 1.77 -15.13 -8.71
CA LYS A 62 1.65 -13.75 -9.20
C LYS A 62 0.97 -12.83 -8.19
N GLN A 63 -0.04 -13.31 -7.48
CA GLN A 63 -0.70 -12.54 -6.42
C GLN A 63 0.24 -12.29 -5.24
N LEU A 64 1.01 -13.29 -4.82
CA LEU A 64 2.01 -13.14 -3.76
C LEU A 64 3.09 -12.14 -4.16
N ALA A 65 3.61 -12.24 -5.40
CA ALA A 65 4.57 -11.28 -5.94
C ALA A 65 4.02 -9.85 -5.98
N ALA A 66 2.71 -9.67 -6.23
CA ALA A 66 2.08 -8.35 -6.19
C ALA A 66 1.96 -7.77 -4.77
N LEU A 67 2.06 -8.60 -3.73
CA LEU A 67 2.07 -8.16 -2.33
C LEU A 67 3.47 -7.80 -1.84
N GLU A 68 4.53 -8.24 -2.53
CA GLU A 68 5.91 -7.91 -2.16
C GLU A 68 6.11 -6.39 -2.10
N PHE A 69 6.74 -5.92 -1.02
CA PHE A 69 7.08 -4.53 -0.83
C PHE A 69 8.59 -4.40 -0.70
N THR A 70 9.15 -3.38 -1.34
CA THR A 70 10.54 -2.99 -1.15
C THR A 70 10.55 -1.56 -0.64
N CYS A 71 11.28 -1.30 0.43
CA CYS A 71 11.41 0.05 0.96
C CYS A 71 12.05 0.97 -0.07
N GLN A 72 11.28 1.93 -0.56
CA GLN A 72 11.72 2.99 -1.45
C GLN A 72 11.60 4.32 -0.71
N LYS A 73 12.50 5.26 -0.98
CA LYS A 73 12.43 6.63 -0.50
C LYS A 73 12.31 7.55 -1.70
N GLU A 74 11.36 8.47 -1.65
CA GLU A 74 11.21 9.45 -2.73
C GLU A 74 12.40 10.42 -2.68
N GLU A 75 13.07 10.59 -3.82
CA GLU A 75 14.16 11.55 -3.94
C GLU A 75 13.59 12.97 -3.97
N LEU A 76 14.13 13.83 -3.11
CA LEU A 76 13.69 15.22 -3.01
C LEU A 76 14.60 16.10 -3.89
N PRO A 77 14.08 16.74 -4.96
CA PRO A 77 14.86 17.68 -5.74
C PRO A 77 15.36 18.85 -4.89
N PRO A 78 16.53 19.44 -5.21
CA PRO A 78 17.00 20.62 -4.49
C PRO A 78 16.07 21.81 -4.73
N LEU A 79 15.80 22.58 -3.69
CA LEU A 79 14.96 23.78 -3.76
C LEU A 79 15.81 25.05 -3.83
N SER A 80 15.35 26.03 -4.63
CA SER A 80 16.01 27.32 -4.74
C SER A 80 15.92 28.12 -3.44
N LYS A 81 16.92 28.96 -3.15
CA LYS A 81 16.89 29.80 -1.94
C LYS A 81 15.83 30.88 -2.05
N GLU A 82 15.62 31.40 -3.25
CA GLU A 82 14.69 32.47 -3.59
C GLU A 82 13.24 32.02 -3.35
N THR A 83 12.85 30.85 -3.86
CA THR A 83 11.51 30.30 -3.61
C THR A 83 11.33 29.89 -2.15
N GLN A 84 12.37 29.34 -1.51
CA GLN A 84 12.32 28.98 -0.10
C GLN A 84 12.13 30.18 0.82
N GLN A 85 12.64 31.37 0.48
CA GLN A 85 12.36 32.59 1.23
C GLN A 85 10.88 32.95 1.19
N LEU A 86 10.25 32.88 0.00
CA LEU A 86 8.82 33.12 -0.16
C LEU A 86 7.99 32.07 0.60
N TYR A 87 8.35 30.79 0.48
CA TYR A 87 7.71 29.70 1.19
C TYR A 87 7.79 29.87 2.71
N ASN A 88 8.98 30.14 3.25
CA ASN A 88 9.17 30.28 4.70
C ASN A 88 8.45 31.50 5.27
N TYR A 89 8.45 32.62 4.55
CA TYR A 89 7.66 33.79 4.92
C TYR A 89 6.16 33.44 4.98
N ALA A 90 5.65 32.82 3.92
CA ALA A 90 4.24 32.44 3.85
C ALA A 90 3.86 31.44 4.97
N LEU A 91 4.71 30.43 5.18
CA LEU A 91 4.53 29.39 6.18
C LEU A 91 4.51 29.94 7.60
N TYR A 92 5.40 30.88 7.93
CA TYR A 92 5.40 31.53 9.24
C TYR A 92 4.03 32.13 9.55
N HIS A 93 3.51 32.99 8.67
CA HIS A 93 2.23 33.65 8.90
C HIS A 93 1.03 32.68 8.85
N ASP A 94 1.07 31.70 7.95
CA ASP A 94 0.06 30.66 7.83
C ASP A 94 -0.07 29.84 9.13
N LEU A 95 1.05 29.40 9.71
CA LEU A 95 1.05 28.65 10.98
C LEU A 95 0.56 29.49 12.16
N HIS A 96 0.87 30.79 12.20
CA HIS A 96 0.37 31.69 13.24
C HIS A 96 -1.12 32.01 13.09
N ASN A 97 -1.66 31.91 11.87
CA ASN A 97 -3.08 32.08 11.61
C ASN A 97 -3.88 30.76 11.75
N MET A 98 -3.21 29.62 11.91
CA MET A 98 -3.85 28.29 11.89
C MET A 98 -4.95 28.11 12.92
N TRP A 99 -4.80 28.68 14.11
CA TRP A 99 -5.67 28.45 15.26
C TRP A 99 -6.71 29.54 15.48
N THR A 100 -6.42 30.76 15.03
CA THR A 100 -7.24 31.95 15.27
C THR A 100 -7.87 32.53 14.01
N GLY A 101 -7.46 32.07 12.83
CA GLY A 101 -7.96 32.54 11.54
C GLY A 101 -9.27 31.87 11.14
N ASP A 102 -10.04 32.59 10.34
CA ASP A 102 -11.28 32.10 9.75
C ASP A 102 -11.03 31.62 8.32
N LYS A 103 -11.72 30.55 7.90
CA LYS A 103 -11.57 30.03 6.54
C LYS A 103 -11.90 31.11 5.51
N GLY A 104 -11.00 31.34 4.57
CA GLY A 104 -11.15 32.37 3.55
C GLY A 104 -10.90 33.79 4.05
N ASP A 105 -10.24 33.98 5.19
CA ASP A 105 -9.83 35.31 5.66
C ASP A 105 -8.76 35.97 4.77
N ASP A 106 -8.56 37.27 4.99
CA ASP A 106 -7.60 38.08 4.24
C ASP A 106 -6.15 37.64 4.46
N VAL A 107 -5.85 37.00 5.60
CA VAL A 107 -4.50 36.51 5.91
C VAL A 107 -4.16 35.35 5.00
N TRP A 108 -4.96 34.28 4.99
CA TRP A 108 -4.69 33.13 4.11
C TRP A 108 -4.79 33.49 2.63
N ASN A 109 -5.80 34.27 2.23
CA ASN A 109 -5.91 34.73 0.84
C ASN A 109 -4.71 35.60 0.44
N GLY A 110 -4.25 36.48 1.33
CA GLY A 110 -3.06 37.31 1.12
C GLY A 110 -1.76 36.50 1.03
N LEU A 111 -1.64 35.40 1.78
CA LEU A 111 -0.47 34.52 1.78
C LEU A 111 -0.43 33.58 0.57
N ALA A 112 -1.59 33.18 0.05
CA ALA A 112 -1.73 32.26 -1.10
C ALA A 112 -0.85 32.66 -2.29
N ARG A 113 -0.69 33.96 -2.54
CA ARG A 113 0.12 34.49 -3.65
C ARG A 113 1.60 34.09 -3.55
N TYR A 114 2.17 34.02 -2.35
CA TYR A 114 3.56 33.62 -2.15
C TYR A 114 3.74 32.14 -2.43
N TYR A 115 2.81 31.30 -1.95
CA TYR A 115 2.85 29.88 -2.27
C TYR A 115 2.67 29.62 -3.77
N ARG A 116 1.76 30.33 -4.45
CA ARG A 116 1.57 30.25 -5.90
C ARG A 116 2.85 30.60 -6.66
N ILE A 117 3.50 31.71 -6.30
CA ILE A 117 4.77 32.13 -6.94
C ILE A 117 5.85 31.07 -6.70
N ALA A 118 6.03 30.61 -5.46
CA ALA A 118 7.04 29.61 -5.14
C ALA A 118 6.77 28.28 -5.87
N ALA A 119 5.53 27.78 -5.84
CA ALA A 119 5.13 26.53 -6.50
C ALA A 119 5.34 26.59 -8.02
N ALA A 120 4.95 27.71 -8.67
CA ALA A 120 5.15 27.93 -10.09
C ALA A 120 6.64 27.97 -10.50
N ASN A 121 7.55 28.20 -9.54
CA ASN A 121 9.00 28.21 -9.72
C ASN A 121 9.68 26.94 -9.16
N GLY A 122 8.95 25.83 -9.05
CA GLY A 122 9.50 24.52 -8.69
C GLY A 122 9.60 24.25 -7.18
N ASP A 123 8.98 25.08 -6.33
CA ASP A 123 8.95 24.80 -4.90
C ASP A 123 7.87 23.79 -4.54
N TYR A 124 8.23 22.51 -4.51
CA TYR A 124 7.28 21.44 -4.21
C TYR A 124 6.69 21.55 -2.79
N LYS A 125 7.39 22.16 -1.82
CA LYS A 125 6.85 22.37 -0.46
C LYS A 125 5.73 23.41 -0.48
N ALA A 126 5.94 24.50 -1.22
CA ALA A 126 4.90 25.51 -1.44
C ALA A 126 3.71 24.91 -2.20
N ASN A 127 3.97 24.06 -3.19
CA ASN A 127 2.94 23.36 -3.95
C ASN A 127 2.05 22.51 -3.02
N VAL A 128 2.65 21.56 -2.28
CA VAL A 128 1.91 20.68 -1.33
C VAL A 128 1.12 21.51 -0.31
N ARG A 129 1.73 22.58 0.23
CA ARG A 129 1.06 23.43 1.23
C ARG A 129 -0.12 24.19 0.62
N LEU A 130 0.03 24.72 -0.58
CA LEU A 130 -1.04 25.41 -1.30
C LEU A 130 -2.21 24.46 -1.59
N GLN A 131 -1.93 23.24 -2.05
CA GLN A 131 -2.95 22.24 -2.27
C GLN A 131 -3.76 21.95 -1.00
N TYR A 132 -3.10 21.81 0.17
CA TYR A 132 -3.77 21.64 1.46
C TYR A 132 -4.69 22.81 1.81
N LEU A 133 -4.22 24.05 1.63
CA LEU A 133 -5.00 25.24 1.97
C LEU A 133 -6.23 25.40 1.06
N LEU A 134 -6.10 25.07 -0.23
CA LEU A 134 -7.21 25.03 -1.18
C LEU A 134 -8.21 23.91 -0.86
N ASN A 135 -7.74 22.68 -0.64
CA ASN A 135 -8.60 21.54 -0.34
C ASN A 135 -9.42 21.77 0.93
N THR A 136 -8.79 22.32 1.97
CA THR A 136 -9.47 22.55 3.26
C THR A 136 -10.35 23.81 3.29
N GLY A 137 -10.40 24.59 2.20
CA GLY A 137 -11.14 25.84 2.09
C GLY A 137 -10.57 26.99 2.92
N ARG A 138 -9.29 26.91 3.32
CA ARG A 138 -8.61 28.01 4.02
C ARG A 138 -8.34 29.19 3.11
N ILE A 139 -8.12 28.93 1.82
CA ILE A 139 -8.04 29.94 0.76
C ILE A 139 -9.32 29.86 -0.07
N SER A 140 -9.88 31.02 -0.41
CA SER A 140 -11.02 31.15 -1.32
C SER A 140 -10.55 31.44 -2.75
N THR A 141 -11.08 30.72 -3.72
CA THR A 141 -10.83 30.92 -5.16
C THR A 141 -12.03 30.39 -5.94
N ASP A 142 -12.22 30.86 -7.17
CA ASP A 142 -13.39 30.51 -8.00
C ASP A 142 -13.40 29.02 -8.39
N MET A 143 -12.22 28.41 -8.57
CA MET A 143 -12.07 27.02 -9.03
C MET A 143 -10.97 26.26 -8.28
N PRO A 144 -11.15 25.99 -6.97
CA PRO A 144 -10.09 25.43 -6.12
C PRO A 144 -9.71 24.00 -6.54
N GLN A 145 -10.68 23.19 -6.97
CA GLN A 145 -10.44 21.83 -7.47
C GLN A 145 -9.57 21.82 -8.73
N THR A 146 -9.81 22.75 -9.67
CA THR A 146 -8.99 22.89 -10.88
C THR A 146 -7.57 23.34 -10.55
N GLU A 147 -7.43 24.28 -9.60
CA GLU A 147 -6.11 24.73 -9.14
C GLU A 147 -5.33 23.58 -8.47
N VAL A 148 -5.96 22.81 -7.58
CA VAL A 148 -5.36 21.64 -6.95
C VAL A 148 -4.97 20.58 -7.98
N HIS A 149 -5.82 20.30 -8.97
CA HIS A 149 -5.49 19.36 -10.04
C HIS A 149 -4.22 19.79 -10.79
N ASN A 150 -4.14 21.05 -11.24
CA ASN A 150 -2.98 21.57 -11.96
C ASN A 150 -1.71 21.55 -11.09
N LEU A 151 -1.84 21.91 -9.80
CA LEU A 151 -0.74 21.85 -8.84
C LEU A 151 -0.24 20.42 -8.66
N ASN A 152 -1.14 19.43 -8.61
CA ASN A 152 -0.77 18.03 -8.44
C ASN A 152 -0.12 17.44 -9.71
N GLU A 153 -0.55 17.86 -10.90
CA GLU A 153 0.13 17.52 -12.16
C GLU A 153 1.57 18.07 -12.21
N GLU A 154 1.78 19.31 -11.77
CA GLU A 154 3.15 19.86 -11.66
C GLU A 154 3.97 19.19 -10.56
N LEU A 155 3.33 18.79 -9.46
CA LEU A 155 3.98 18.04 -8.38
C LEU A 155 4.42 16.66 -8.86
N ALA A 156 3.60 15.97 -9.64
CA ALA A 156 3.89 14.62 -10.14
C ALA A 156 5.16 14.55 -11.01
N LYS A 157 5.55 15.66 -11.65
CA LYS A 157 6.80 15.77 -12.42
C LYS A 157 8.05 15.79 -11.54
N GLN A 158 7.92 16.18 -10.27
CA GLN A 158 9.03 16.36 -9.33
C GLN A 158 9.02 15.30 -8.23
N LEU A 159 7.83 15.02 -7.69
CA LEU A 159 7.56 14.12 -6.58
C LEU A 159 6.35 13.23 -6.94
N PRO A 160 6.53 12.22 -7.80
CA PRO A 160 5.44 11.35 -8.24
C PRO A 160 4.82 10.57 -7.08
N ALA A 161 5.60 10.10 -6.10
CA ALA A 161 5.07 9.35 -4.96
C ALA A 161 4.15 10.22 -4.10
N THR A 162 4.60 11.45 -3.78
CA THR A 162 3.77 12.41 -3.04
C THR A 162 2.51 12.80 -3.82
N ALA A 163 2.62 13.05 -5.13
CA ALA A 163 1.46 13.41 -5.97
C ALA A 163 0.41 12.28 -6.06
N TYR A 164 0.86 11.02 -6.14
CA TYR A 164 -0.04 9.86 -6.09
C TYR A 164 -0.72 9.71 -4.72
N TYR A 165 -0.02 10.02 -3.63
CA TYR A 165 -0.62 10.02 -2.30
C TYR A 165 -1.67 11.13 -2.14
N ASN A 166 -1.38 12.34 -2.63
CA ASN A 166 -2.36 13.43 -2.67
C ASN A 166 -3.60 13.05 -3.48
N LEU A 167 -3.40 12.42 -4.65
CA LEU A 167 -4.51 11.94 -5.49
C LEU A 167 -5.36 10.89 -4.77
N TYR A 168 -4.74 9.96 -4.03
CA TYR A 168 -5.47 9.03 -3.16
C TYR A 168 -6.36 9.78 -2.15
N GLY A 169 -5.83 10.82 -1.48
CA GLY A 169 -6.61 11.66 -0.56
C GLY A 169 -7.77 12.39 -1.25
N TYR A 170 -7.56 12.97 -2.43
CA TYR A 170 -8.64 13.63 -3.18
C TYR A 170 -9.71 12.66 -3.66
N LEU A 171 -9.33 11.43 -4.01
CA LEU A 171 -10.30 10.37 -4.34
C LEU A 171 -11.06 9.87 -3.11
N ASP A 172 -10.47 9.95 -1.90
CA ASP A 172 -11.13 9.59 -0.65
C ASP A 172 -12.17 10.64 -0.23
N GLU A 173 -11.88 11.92 -0.48
CA GLU A 173 -12.75 13.06 -0.15
C GLU A 173 -13.70 13.48 -1.30
N ASP A 174 -13.73 12.74 -2.42
CA ASP A 174 -14.46 13.12 -3.65
C ASP A 174 -14.12 14.55 -4.16
N TYR A 175 -12.87 14.99 -3.96
CA TYR A 175 -12.43 16.35 -4.26
C TYR A 175 -11.99 16.52 -5.72
N GLY A 176 -12.96 16.74 -6.61
CA GLY A 176 -12.71 17.12 -8.01
C GLY A 176 -12.18 16.01 -8.92
N VAL A 177 -12.00 14.80 -8.40
CA VAL A 177 -11.51 13.61 -9.11
C VAL A 177 -12.39 12.40 -8.79
N ARG A 178 -12.43 11.41 -9.71
CA ARG A 178 -13.20 10.16 -9.55
C ARG A 178 -12.47 8.99 -10.18
N THR A 179 -12.70 7.80 -9.64
CA THR A 179 -12.24 6.50 -10.16
C THR A 179 -13.31 5.46 -9.85
N GLU A 180 -13.20 4.26 -10.42
CA GLU A 180 -14.03 3.11 -10.09
C GLU A 180 -14.00 2.75 -8.59
N GLU A 181 -15.00 2.00 -8.12
CA GLU A 181 -15.07 1.55 -6.73
C GLU A 181 -13.78 0.81 -6.33
N GLY A 182 -13.16 1.24 -5.22
CA GLY A 182 -11.89 0.71 -4.74
C GLY A 182 -10.64 1.15 -5.53
N GLY A 183 -10.78 1.84 -6.67
CA GLY A 183 -9.67 2.27 -7.51
C GLY A 183 -8.67 3.19 -6.81
N LYS A 184 -9.12 3.94 -5.78
CA LYS A 184 -8.25 4.80 -4.95
C LYS A 184 -7.06 4.05 -4.34
N TYR A 185 -7.24 2.77 -3.98
CA TYR A 185 -6.18 1.98 -3.36
C TYR A 185 -5.05 1.62 -4.31
N ALA A 186 -5.30 1.61 -5.64
CA ALA A 186 -4.24 1.45 -6.62
C ALA A 186 -3.27 2.65 -6.59
N TYR A 187 -3.79 3.87 -6.42
CA TYR A 187 -2.99 5.08 -6.28
C TYR A 187 -2.21 5.09 -4.96
N LEU A 188 -2.86 4.69 -3.84
CA LEU A 188 -2.18 4.54 -2.55
C LEU A 188 -1.03 3.55 -2.63
N ARG A 189 -1.27 2.35 -3.20
CA ARG A 189 -0.22 1.34 -3.36
C ARG A 189 0.90 1.86 -4.25
N LYS A 190 0.57 2.50 -5.37
CA LYS A 190 1.55 3.10 -6.27
C LYS A 190 2.42 4.15 -5.57
N ALA A 191 1.82 5.00 -4.74
CA ALA A 191 2.54 5.99 -3.94
C ALA A 191 3.51 5.33 -2.94
N ALA A 192 3.09 4.25 -2.26
CA ALA A 192 3.94 3.54 -1.32
C ALA A 192 5.14 2.88 -2.01
N ASP A 193 4.92 2.24 -3.17
CA ASP A 193 5.95 1.61 -3.98
C ASP A 193 6.94 2.63 -4.58
N LEU A 194 6.49 3.86 -4.84
CA LEU A 194 7.34 4.96 -5.31
C LEU A 194 8.07 5.70 -4.16
N GLY A 195 7.73 5.40 -2.91
CA GLY A 195 8.47 5.90 -1.75
C GLY A 195 7.81 7.00 -0.93
N SER A 196 6.51 7.28 -1.11
CA SER A 196 5.80 8.21 -0.23
C SER A 196 5.74 7.62 1.18
N ARG A 197 6.31 8.34 2.15
CA ARG A 197 6.36 7.91 3.56
C ARG A 197 4.96 7.82 4.16
N GLU A 198 4.07 8.73 3.77
CA GLU A 198 2.68 8.77 4.21
C GLU A 198 1.90 7.59 3.64
N ALA A 199 2.08 7.30 2.33
CA ALA A 199 1.46 6.15 1.70
C ALA A 199 1.92 4.82 2.33
N GLN A 200 3.23 4.67 2.57
CA GLN A 200 3.78 3.49 3.23
C GLN A 200 3.17 3.26 4.61
N TYR A 201 3.05 4.33 5.41
CA TYR A 201 2.39 4.26 6.71
C TYR A 201 0.92 3.90 6.57
N THR A 202 0.17 4.58 5.71
CA THR A 202 -1.26 4.34 5.52
C THR A 202 -1.55 2.91 5.06
N VAL A 203 -0.77 2.36 4.12
CA VAL A 203 -0.88 0.94 3.73
C VAL A 203 -0.60 0.02 4.92
N ALA A 204 0.38 0.34 5.75
CA ALA A 204 0.69 -0.47 6.93
C ALA A 204 -0.46 -0.48 7.94
N GLU A 205 -1.10 0.66 8.19
CA GLU A 205 -2.25 0.74 9.11
C GLU A 205 -3.45 -0.03 8.55
N MET A 206 -3.77 0.17 7.26
CA MET A 206 -4.83 -0.58 6.60
C MET A 206 -4.62 -2.10 6.69
N LEU A 207 -3.37 -2.57 6.51
CA LEU A 207 -3.04 -3.98 6.65
C LEU A 207 -3.06 -4.45 8.10
N ALA A 208 -2.67 -3.61 9.07
CA ALA A 208 -2.68 -3.96 10.48
C ALA A 208 -4.11 -4.13 11.01
N ASP A 209 -5.03 -3.30 10.53
CA ASP A 209 -6.44 -3.24 10.96
C ASP A 209 -7.32 -4.35 10.34
N ILE A 210 -6.77 -5.19 9.46
CA ILE A 210 -7.51 -6.35 8.92
C ILE A 210 -7.81 -7.34 10.04
N GLU A 211 -9.11 -7.50 10.30
CA GLU A 211 -9.68 -8.57 11.10
C GLU A 211 -10.32 -9.61 10.18
N ASP A 212 -9.65 -10.75 10.03
CA ASP A 212 -10.15 -11.88 9.24
C ASP A 212 -10.11 -13.15 10.11
N SER A 213 -11.28 -13.66 10.47
CA SER A 213 -11.44 -14.84 11.33
C SER A 213 -11.12 -16.15 10.60
N GLU A 214 -11.05 -16.12 9.27
CA GLU A 214 -10.66 -17.25 8.42
C GLU A 214 -9.17 -17.19 8.04
N GLU A 215 -8.44 -16.14 8.46
CA GLU A 215 -7.02 -15.97 8.14
C GLU A 215 -6.18 -17.08 8.76
N THR A 216 -5.40 -17.75 7.91
CA THR A 216 -4.44 -18.76 8.37
C THR A 216 -3.31 -18.09 9.17
N GLN A 217 -2.73 -18.83 10.11
CA GLN A 217 -1.62 -18.32 10.92
C GLN A 217 -0.41 -17.85 10.07
N ASP A 218 -0.15 -18.49 8.94
CA ASP A 218 0.97 -18.12 8.06
C ASP A 218 0.66 -16.83 7.27
N ALA A 219 -0.59 -16.65 6.82
CA ALA A 219 -1.04 -15.41 6.19
C ALA A 219 -0.96 -14.24 7.19
N PHE A 220 -1.43 -14.44 8.42
CA PHE A 220 -1.34 -13.45 9.49
C PHE A 220 0.11 -13.01 9.75
N LYS A 221 1.04 -13.99 9.89
CA LYS A 221 2.47 -13.69 10.07
C LYS A 221 3.06 -12.93 8.88
N TYR A 222 2.73 -13.34 7.66
CA TYR A 222 3.19 -12.66 6.44
C TYR A 222 2.71 -11.20 6.41
N ARG A 223 1.42 -10.98 6.67
CA ARG A 223 0.82 -9.64 6.75
C ARG A 223 1.50 -8.78 7.80
N LEU A 224 1.72 -9.30 9.01
CA LEU A 224 2.39 -8.55 10.07
C LEU A 224 3.85 -8.21 9.73
N GLU A 225 4.58 -9.07 9.02
CA GLU A 225 5.92 -8.71 8.57
C GLU A 225 5.91 -7.65 7.46
N LEU A 226 4.90 -7.68 6.58
CA LEU A 226 4.70 -6.61 5.60
C LEU A 226 4.39 -5.26 6.29
N VAL A 227 3.52 -5.27 7.30
CA VAL A 227 3.24 -4.10 8.16
C VAL A 227 4.53 -3.58 8.82
N LYS A 228 5.35 -4.48 9.38
CA LYS A 228 6.64 -4.12 9.98
C LYS A 228 7.57 -3.45 8.95
N GLN A 229 7.70 -4.00 7.75
CA GLN A 229 8.54 -3.43 6.69
C GLN A 229 8.07 -2.03 6.26
N LEU A 230 6.77 -1.86 6.04
CA LEU A 230 6.17 -0.58 5.66
C LEU A 230 6.35 0.49 6.76
N ARG A 231 6.04 0.16 8.02
CA ARG A 231 6.26 1.07 9.17
C ARG A 231 7.73 1.41 9.37
N THR A 232 8.63 0.44 9.19
CA THR A 232 10.09 0.70 9.27
C THR A 232 10.50 1.71 8.20
N CYS A 233 10.09 1.51 6.95
CA CYS A 233 10.43 2.42 5.86
C CYS A 233 9.87 3.84 6.10
N ALA A 234 8.61 3.95 6.51
CA ALA A 234 7.99 5.24 6.84
C ALA A 234 8.66 5.92 8.05
N SER A 235 9.01 5.17 9.09
CA SER A 235 9.72 5.65 10.28
C SER A 235 11.09 6.23 9.93
N GLU A 236 11.87 5.54 9.10
CA GLU A 236 13.17 6.04 8.63
C GLU A 236 13.06 7.32 7.79
N GLN A 237 11.91 7.55 7.16
CA GLN A 237 11.63 8.75 6.38
C GLN A 237 11.07 9.92 7.21
N GLY A 238 10.82 9.72 8.51
CA GLY A 238 10.37 10.79 9.41
C GLY A 238 8.92 10.70 9.89
N VAL A 239 8.19 9.61 9.60
CA VAL A 239 6.81 9.48 10.10
C VAL A 239 6.83 9.09 11.58
N GLY A 240 6.42 10.02 12.44
CA GLY A 240 6.37 9.85 13.89
C GLY A 240 5.52 8.64 14.33
N ASN A 241 4.25 8.62 13.91
CA ASN A 241 3.31 7.54 14.25
C ASN A 241 3.79 6.16 13.78
N ALA A 242 4.48 6.07 12.64
CA ALA A 242 5.07 4.80 12.18
C ALA A 242 6.11 4.27 13.18
N SER A 243 6.83 5.18 13.82
CA SER A 243 7.89 4.86 14.78
C SER A 243 7.32 4.39 16.12
N SER A 244 6.29 5.05 16.65
CA SER A 244 5.60 4.61 17.86
C SER A 244 4.84 3.31 17.65
N ASN A 245 4.12 3.16 16.53
CA ASN A 245 3.42 1.90 16.22
C ASN A 245 4.39 0.73 16.07
N LEU A 246 5.54 0.95 15.41
CA LEU A 246 6.60 -0.05 15.32
C LEU A 246 7.18 -0.39 16.70
N GLY A 247 7.46 0.63 17.53
CA GLY A 247 7.93 0.46 18.91
C GLY A 247 6.97 -0.37 19.76
N ALA A 248 5.67 -0.03 19.76
CA ALA A 248 4.65 -0.72 20.51
C ALA A 248 4.48 -2.19 20.08
N ASN A 249 4.53 -2.45 18.77
CA ASN A 249 4.46 -3.83 18.26
C ASN A 249 5.66 -4.66 18.68
N LEU A 250 6.87 -4.07 18.69
CA LEU A 250 8.08 -4.74 19.15
C LEU A 250 8.07 -4.96 20.67
N GLU A 251 7.56 -4.00 21.44
CA GLU A 251 7.39 -4.08 22.89
C GLU A 251 6.42 -5.22 23.27
N LEU A 252 5.26 -5.29 22.61
CA LEU A 252 4.31 -6.40 22.77
C LEU A 252 4.92 -7.76 22.41
N ALA A 253 5.78 -7.78 21.39
CA ALA A 253 6.56 -8.96 21.01
C ALA A 253 7.77 -9.24 21.92
N LYS A 254 7.96 -8.45 23.00
CA LYS A 254 9.08 -8.52 23.95
C LYS A 254 10.47 -8.33 23.31
N LYS A 255 10.52 -7.67 22.16
CA LYS A 255 11.75 -7.28 21.45
C LYS A 255 12.21 -5.90 21.92
N TYR A 256 12.43 -5.77 23.22
CA TYR A 256 12.60 -4.48 23.89
C TYR A 256 13.74 -3.61 23.31
N SER A 257 14.88 -4.22 22.98
CA SER A 257 15.99 -3.47 22.36
C SER A 257 15.64 -2.89 20.98
N GLU A 258 14.85 -3.60 20.17
CA GLU A 258 14.34 -3.06 18.91
C GLU A 258 13.28 -1.98 19.18
N ALA A 259 12.39 -2.19 20.16
CA ALA A 259 11.36 -1.22 20.54
C ALA A 259 11.98 0.13 20.95
N VAL A 260 13.00 0.12 21.81
CA VAL A 260 13.75 1.32 22.24
C VAL A 260 14.35 2.06 21.04
N LYS A 261 14.90 1.34 20.05
CA LYS A 261 15.44 1.96 18.83
C LYS A 261 14.34 2.64 18.01
N SER A 262 13.20 1.98 17.84
CA SER A 262 12.04 2.53 17.12
C SER A 262 11.47 3.75 17.82
N TYR A 263 11.28 3.70 19.14
CA TYR A 263 10.84 4.87 19.90
C TYR A 263 11.87 6.00 19.86
N HIS A 264 13.16 5.72 19.94
CA HIS A 264 14.18 6.76 19.80
C HIS A 264 14.15 7.40 18.40
N GLN A 265 13.91 6.62 17.34
CA GLN A 265 13.66 7.17 16.01
C GLN A 265 12.38 8.03 15.99
N GLY A 266 11.33 7.61 16.69
CA GLY A 266 10.10 8.39 16.86
C GLY A 266 10.35 9.74 17.53
N VAL A 267 11.19 9.79 18.56
CA VAL A 267 11.59 11.06 19.20
C VAL A 267 12.30 11.99 18.21
N LYS A 268 13.22 11.46 17.37
CA LYS A 268 13.86 12.26 16.31
C LYS A 268 12.85 12.77 15.28
N ASN A 269 11.79 12.00 15.04
CA ASN A 269 10.70 12.34 14.15
C ASN A 269 9.64 13.27 14.81
N GLY A 270 9.84 13.68 16.07
CA GLY A 270 8.92 14.55 16.80
C GLY A 270 7.67 13.86 17.36
N ASP A 271 7.69 12.53 17.48
CA ASP A 271 6.56 11.75 17.99
C ASP A 271 6.46 11.79 19.52
N THR A 272 5.34 12.32 20.02
CA THR A 272 5.11 12.48 21.46
C THR A 272 4.87 11.16 22.17
N ILE A 273 4.24 10.18 21.51
CA ILE A 273 3.99 8.85 22.07
C ILE A 273 5.32 8.13 22.32
N SER A 274 6.24 8.19 21.35
CA SER A 274 7.57 7.61 21.47
C SER A 274 8.39 8.27 22.58
N ALA A 275 8.30 9.60 22.72
CA ALA A 275 8.95 10.32 23.82
C ALA A 275 8.41 9.88 25.18
N LEU A 276 7.09 9.72 25.30
CA LEU A 276 6.44 9.24 26.50
C LEU A 276 6.85 7.79 26.82
N ALA A 277 6.84 6.90 25.83
CA ALA A 277 7.22 5.50 25.99
C ALA A 277 8.65 5.37 26.53
N LEU A 278 9.62 6.11 25.98
CA LEU A 278 10.98 6.12 26.52
C LEU A 278 11.04 6.71 27.93
N SER A 279 10.38 7.84 28.17
CA SER A 279 10.34 8.46 29.50
C SER A 279 9.83 7.50 30.58
N LEU A 280 8.76 6.75 30.27
CA LEU A 280 8.21 5.73 31.16
C LEU A 280 9.12 4.50 31.26
N GLY A 281 9.73 4.05 30.17
CA GLY A 281 10.65 2.91 30.18
C GLY A 281 11.88 3.14 31.05
N PHE A 282 12.42 4.37 31.07
CA PHE A 282 13.56 4.76 31.91
C PHE A 282 13.16 5.23 33.33
N ASN A 283 11.87 5.18 33.68
CA ASN A 283 11.43 5.50 35.04
C ASN A 283 11.87 4.40 36.01
N ARG A 284 12.44 4.78 37.16
CA ARG A 284 12.89 3.86 38.22
C ARG A 284 11.79 3.00 38.82
N GLU A 285 10.54 3.46 38.75
CA GLU A 285 9.38 2.72 39.23
C GLU A 285 8.90 1.65 38.23
N THR A 286 9.41 1.67 37.00
CA THR A 286 9.04 0.70 35.97
C THR A 286 9.68 -0.65 36.27
N THR A 287 8.82 -1.65 36.50
CA THR A 287 9.18 -3.03 36.79
C THR A 287 8.90 -3.93 35.58
N ARG A 288 9.35 -5.19 35.62
CA ARG A 288 9.11 -6.17 34.55
C ARG A 288 7.62 -6.42 34.24
N ASP A 289 6.74 -6.20 35.22
CA ASP A 289 5.29 -6.38 35.07
C ASP A 289 4.59 -5.08 34.62
N SER A 290 5.33 -3.98 34.51
CA SER A 290 4.79 -2.71 34.04
C SER A 290 4.48 -2.77 32.55
N PHE A 291 3.38 -2.14 32.15
CA PHE A 291 2.99 -2.07 30.74
C PHE A 291 4.07 -1.42 29.85
N ASN A 292 4.80 -0.43 30.38
CA ASN A 292 5.84 0.32 29.67
C ASN A 292 7.25 -0.24 29.88
N PHE A 293 7.38 -1.53 30.21
CA PHE A 293 8.68 -2.13 30.48
C PHE A 293 9.48 -2.29 29.18
N LEU A 294 10.65 -1.63 29.11
CA LEU A 294 11.54 -1.65 27.93
C LEU A 294 12.90 -2.31 28.18
N ASP A 295 13.07 -3.03 29.30
CA ASP A 295 14.32 -3.73 29.66
C ASP A 295 15.56 -2.83 29.57
N VAL A 296 15.40 -1.55 29.91
CA VAL A 296 16.48 -0.56 29.94
C VAL A 296 17.04 -0.43 31.36
N PRO A 297 18.32 -0.05 31.52
CA PRO A 297 18.89 0.24 32.83
C PRO A 297 18.19 1.43 33.49
N SER A 298 17.86 1.32 34.78
CA SER A 298 17.23 2.35 35.63
C SER A 298 18.19 3.15 36.51
#